data_AF-A0A8J4A1V8-F1
#
_entry.id   AF-A0A8J4A1V8-F1
#
_cell.length_a   1.000
_cell.length_b   1.000
_cell.length_c   1.000
_cell.angle_alpha   90.00
_cell.angle_beta   90.00
_cell.angle_gamma   90.00
#
_symmetry.space_group_name_H-M   'P 1'
#
loop_
_entity.id
_entity.type
_entity.pdbx_description
1 polymer ?
#
loop_
_entity_poly.entity_id
_entity_poly.type
_entity_poly.pdbx_seq_one_letter_code
_entity_poly.pdbx_strand_id
1 'polypeptide(L)'
;MLSRSTATLIHVPGFDVEVPLGREVMDQLAVPVLDRTVATAREVLAEAGIGADHLAAIFTTGGGARLPMVSTVLHRAFGLVPTIAAQPELVVAEGALYDSRREPPSMVSAPPHQATLGSTLVGAGAGQPPGVPTWPGPATPIAVPQAAATGRSARARTGWLAAAALLILFVASATVFAIFNSREADRDGERGSDTATSIAGMVSPSASYPPGVDPCLLGPWRSVSSEQQVEVENGDVLVFVGPGGTVVDFRADKTVTYNYSATKPNTAKHKSVEWTVILRGTLTDHYEIRDGRIFSDTIRSDATSTLNRNGQFYNVVTIEGDSVSTEYVCSGDTLIITAADSYSSRLQRVTSTDAPPVPSGSPST
;
A
#
# COMPACT_ATOMS: atom_id res chain seq x y z
N MET A 1 -13.31 -0.78 -3.45
CA MET A 1 -12.16 -1.38 -4.17
C MET A 1 -10.94 -1.39 -3.27
N LEU A 2 -10.44 -0.24 -2.80
CA LEU A 2 -9.26 -0.20 -1.91
C LEU A 2 -9.41 -0.84 -0.52
N SER A 3 -10.59 -1.24 -0.04
CA SER A 3 -10.72 -2.06 1.19
C SER A 3 -10.30 -3.52 1.00
N ARG A 4 -10.20 -3.99 -0.24
CA ARG A 4 -9.84 -5.39 -0.61
C ARG A 4 -8.75 -5.49 -1.68
N SER A 5 -8.49 -4.41 -2.44
CA SER A 5 -7.40 -4.30 -3.41
C SER A 5 -6.36 -3.28 -2.95
N THR A 6 -5.10 -3.50 -3.30
CA THR A 6 -3.97 -2.59 -2.96
C THR A 6 -3.89 -1.37 -3.86
N ALA A 7 -4.54 -1.39 -5.02
CA ALA A 7 -4.63 -0.25 -5.93
C ALA A 7 -5.99 -0.19 -6.63
N THR A 8 -6.29 0.97 -7.20
CA THR A 8 -7.44 1.19 -8.09
C THR A 8 -7.11 2.33 -9.05
N LEU A 9 -7.78 2.39 -10.21
CA LEU A 9 -7.69 3.54 -11.10
C LEU A 9 -8.76 4.56 -10.69
N ILE A 10 -8.38 5.82 -10.63
CA ILE A 10 -9.27 6.93 -10.32
C ILE A 10 -9.24 7.93 -11.47
N HIS A 11 -10.43 8.20 -12.00
CA HIS A 11 -10.63 9.27 -12.95
C HIS A 11 -10.39 10.63 -12.29
N VAL A 12 -9.53 11.46 -12.89
CA VAL A 12 -9.31 12.84 -12.43
C VAL A 12 -10.20 13.80 -13.22
N PRO A 13 -11.24 14.40 -12.61
CA PRO A 13 -12.13 15.31 -13.30
C PRO A 13 -11.37 16.51 -13.88
N GLY A 14 -11.61 16.80 -15.16
CA GLY A 14 -10.96 17.92 -15.87
C GLY A 14 -9.64 17.57 -16.57
N PHE A 15 -9.14 16.34 -16.42
CA PHE A 15 -7.90 15.89 -17.06
C PHE A 15 -8.05 14.68 -17.99
N ASP A 16 -9.24 14.07 -18.09
CA ASP A 16 -9.57 12.90 -18.92
C ASP A 16 -8.49 11.78 -18.88
N VAL A 17 -7.96 11.55 -17.68
CA VAL A 17 -6.88 10.61 -17.37
C VAL A 17 -7.30 9.74 -16.18
N GLU A 18 -7.01 8.45 -16.30
CA GLU A 18 -7.09 7.48 -15.21
C GLU A 18 -5.74 7.43 -14.47
N VAL A 19 -5.73 7.74 -13.18
CA VAL A 19 -4.52 7.73 -12.36
C VAL A 19 -4.59 6.57 -11.37
N PRO A 20 -3.54 5.73 -11.26
CA PRO A 20 -3.48 4.70 -10.24
C PRO A 20 -3.38 5.34 -8.83
N LEU A 21 -4.32 5.01 -7.95
CA LEU A 21 -4.23 5.29 -6.52
C LEU A 21 -3.92 3.98 -5.77
N GLY A 22 -2.72 3.92 -5.20
CA GLY A 22 -2.31 2.85 -4.29
C GLY A 22 -2.89 3.03 -2.89
N ARG A 23 -2.89 1.94 -2.11
CA ARG A 23 -3.33 1.90 -0.71
C ARG A 23 -2.51 2.85 0.14
N GLU A 24 -1.22 2.95 -0.08
CA GLU A 24 -0.29 3.77 0.71
C GLU A 24 -0.62 5.26 0.55
N VAL A 25 -0.91 5.69 -0.69
CA VAL A 25 -1.33 7.06 -0.99
C VAL A 25 -2.71 7.32 -0.39
N MET A 26 -3.65 6.37 -0.53
CA MET A 26 -4.96 6.48 0.11
C MET A 26 -4.84 6.59 1.63
N ASP A 27 -3.98 5.79 2.26
CA ASP A 27 -3.77 5.76 3.70
C ASP A 27 -3.13 7.08 4.16
N GLN A 28 -2.14 7.61 3.43
CA GLN A 28 -1.57 8.94 3.68
C GLN A 28 -2.62 10.05 3.60
N LEU A 29 -3.48 10.00 2.56
CA LEU A 29 -4.59 10.95 2.41
C LEU A 29 -5.65 10.79 3.51
N ALA A 30 -5.79 9.59 4.07
CA ALA A 30 -6.75 9.31 5.14
C ALA A 30 -6.25 9.72 6.53
N VAL A 31 -4.94 9.78 6.79
CA VAL A 31 -4.36 10.10 8.12
C VAL A 31 -5.01 11.33 8.76
N PRO A 32 -5.10 12.51 8.10
CA PRO A 32 -5.66 13.71 8.74
C PRO A 32 -7.15 13.57 9.10
N VAL A 33 -7.89 12.71 8.40
CA VAL A 33 -9.30 12.42 8.71
C VAL A 33 -9.40 11.45 9.88
N LEU A 34 -8.55 10.42 9.92
CA LEU A 34 -8.51 9.43 10.98
C LEU A 34 -8.03 10.03 12.31
N ASP A 35 -7.03 10.90 12.28
CA ASP A 35 -6.52 11.59 13.48
C ASP A 35 -7.59 12.47 14.12
N ARG A 36 -8.36 13.22 13.30
CA ARG A 36 -9.52 13.98 13.78
C ARG A 36 -10.58 13.06 14.39
N THR A 37 -10.81 11.89 13.78
CA THR A 37 -11.77 10.90 14.31
C THR A 37 -11.32 10.37 15.68
N VAL A 38 -10.02 10.08 15.84
CA VAL A 38 -9.45 9.66 17.13
C VAL A 38 -9.55 10.76 18.17
N ALA A 39 -9.24 12.01 17.81
CA ALA A 39 -9.35 13.14 18.72
C ALA A 39 -10.79 13.28 19.26
N THR A 40 -11.79 13.26 18.38
CA THR A 40 -13.20 13.29 18.77
C THR A 40 -13.59 12.10 19.65
N ALA A 41 -13.12 10.89 19.35
CA ALA A 41 -13.38 9.73 20.21
C ALA A 41 -12.79 9.90 21.62
N ARG A 42 -11.60 10.51 21.74
CA ARG A 42 -11.01 10.84 23.06
C ARG A 42 -11.82 11.88 23.81
N GLU A 43 -12.32 12.91 23.13
CA GLU A 43 -13.18 13.93 23.73
C GLU A 43 -14.46 13.33 24.29
N VAL A 44 -15.12 12.44 23.53
CA VAL A 44 -16.34 11.74 23.97
C VAL A 44 -16.07 10.84 25.18
N LEU A 45 -14.96 10.10 25.19
CA LEU A 45 -14.59 9.27 26.33
C LEU A 45 -14.30 10.13 27.58
N ALA A 46 -13.64 11.27 27.41
CA ALA A 46 -13.37 12.21 28.49
C ALA A 46 -14.68 12.81 29.06
N GLU A 47 -15.63 13.20 28.20
CA GLU A 47 -16.94 13.70 28.63
C GLU A 47 -17.75 12.63 29.37
N ALA A 48 -17.62 11.36 28.96
CA ALA A 48 -18.24 10.22 29.63
C ALA A 48 -17.53 9.81 30.95
N GLY A 49 -16.37 10.40 31.27
CA GLY A 49 -15.54 10.01 32.42
C GLY A 49 -14.93 8.62 32.28
N ILE A 50 -14.79 8.09 31.06
CA ILE A 50 -14.24 6.77 30.77
C ILE A 50 -12.76 6.91 30.42
N GLY A 51 -11.89 6.40 31.28
CA GLY A 51 -10.46 6.25 30.98
C GLY A 51 -10.23 5.26 29.83
N ALA A 52 -9.17 5.45 29.06
CA ALA A 52 -8.84 4.54 27.95
C ALA A 52 -8.61 3.08 28.41
N ASP A 53 -8.19 2.92 29.67
CA ASP A 53 -8.02 1.65 30.39
C ASP A 53 -9.35 0.97 30.77
N HIS A 54 -10.44 1.72 30.82
CA HIS A 54 -11.79 1.21 31.07
C HIS A 54 -12.58 0.91 29.78
N LEU A 55 -11.99 1.15 28.61
CA LEU A 55 -12.60 0.81 27.33
C LEU A 55 -12.50 -0.71 27.12
N ALA A 56 -13.64 -1.40 27.07
CA ALA A 56 -13.66 -2.86 26.96
C ALA A 56 -13.47 -3.37 25.52
N ALA A 57 -14.00 -2.64 24.53
CA ALA A 57 -13.97 -3.05 23.13
C ALA A 57 -14.23 -1.86 22.20
N ILE A 58 -13.83 -2.01 20.93
CA ILE A 58 -14.11 -1.07 19.85
C ILE A 58 -14.86 -1.81 18.76
N PHE A 59 -16.03 -1.30 18.34
CA PHE A 59 -16.80 -1.84 17.23
C PHE A 59 -16.89 -0.78 16.13
N THR A 60 -16.47 -1.12 14.92
CA THR A 60 -16.53 -0.21 13.77
C THR A 60 -17.72 -0.55 12.87
N THR A 61 -18.33 0.49 12.31
CA THR A 61 -19.51 0.39 11.45
C THR A 61 -19.35 1.25 10.19
N GLY A 62 -20.13 0.95 9.15
CA GLY A 62 -20.08 1.64 7.85
C GLY A 62 -19.00 1.11 6.90
N GLY A 63 -19.09 1.48 5.62
CA GLY A 63 -18.22 0.94 4.56
C GLY A 63 -16.73 1.26 4.74
N GLY A 64 -16.40 2.40 5.38
CA GLY A 64 -15.03 2.79 5.70
C GLY A 64 -14.36 1.92 6.75
N ALA A 65 -15.13 1.19 7.58
CA ALA A 65 -14.60 0.30 8.62
C ALA A 65 -13.68 -0.81 8.07
N ARG A 66 -13.82 -1.13 6.79
CA ARG A 66 -13.02 -2.15 6.10
C ARG A 66 -11.65 -1.65 5.63
N LEU A 67 -11.33 -0.36 5.78
CA LEU A 67 -10.00 0.16 5.46
C LEU A 67 -9.00 -0.32 6.52
N PRO A 68 -7.92 -1.03 6.14
CA PRO A 68 -6.93 -1.54 7.11
C PRO A 68 -6.36 -0.44 8.02
N MET A 69 -6.09 0.74 7.47
CA MET A 69 -5.56 1.88 8.22
C MET A 69 -6.49 2.35 9.36
N VAL A 70 -7.81 2.17 9.24
CA VAL A 70 -8.75 2.46 10.34
C VAL A 70 -8.46 1.58 11.55
N SER A 71 -8.24 0.28 11.32
CA SER A 71 -7.92 -0.67 12.40
C SER A 71 -6.57 -0.35 13.04
N THR A 72 -5.56 -0.04 12.21
CA THR A 72 -4.22 0.35 12.66
C THR A 72 -4.25 1.59 13.54
N VAL A 73 -4.93 2.66 13.10
CA VAL A 73 -4.99 3.92 13.84
C VAL A 73 -5.75 3.76 15.15
N LEU A 74 -6.90 3.06 15.15
CA LEU A 74 -7.68 2.82 16.37
C LEU A 74 -6.91 1.94 17.36
N HIS A 75 -6.22 0.90 16.88
CA HIS A 75 -5.39 0.05 17.75
C HIS A 75 -4.24 0.83 18.38
N ARG A 76 -3.53 1.66 17.61
CA ARG A 76 -2.48 2.54 18.15
C ARG A 76 -3.03 3.56 19.16
N ALA A 77 -4.22 4.10 18.91
CA ALA A 77 -4.80 5.13 19.75
C ALA A 77 -5.32 4.59 21.09
N PHE A 78 -5.93 3.40 21.10
CA PHE A 78 -6.68 2.88 22.25
C PHE A 78 -6.16 1.54 22.79
N GLY A 79 -5.16 0.92 22.15
CA GLY A 79 -4.60 -0.36 22.57
C GLY A 79 -5.50 -1.58 22.29
N LEU A 80 -6.69 -1.38 21.73
CA LEU A 80 -7.68 -2.42 21.46
C LEU A 80 -7.77 -2.70 19.96
N VAL A 81 -7.86 -3.98 19.61
CA VAL A 81 -8.11 -4.39 18.22
C VAL A 81 -9.60 -4.14 17.92
N PRO A 82 -9.95 -3.30 16.94
CA PRO A 82 -11.35 -3.08 16.58
C PRO A 82 -12.00 -4.34 16.03
N THR A 83 -13.21 -4.61 16.48
CA THR A 83 -14.04 -5.69 15.95
C THR A 83 -14.86 -5.17 14.77
N ILE A 84 -14.63 -5.77 13.60
CA ILE A 84 -15.37 -5.46 12.38
C ILE A 84 -16.41 -6.56 12.17
N ALA A 85 -17.68 -6.18 12.09
CA ALA A 85 -18.74 -7.13 11.74
C ALA A 85 -18.56 -7.68 10.32
N ALA A 86 -19.13 -8.86 10.02
CA ALA A 86 -19.08 -9.43 8.67
C ALA A 86 -19.62 -8.46 7.60
N GLN A 87 -20.67 -7.70 7.95
CA GLN A 87 -21.33 -6.68 7.12
C GLN A 87 -21.48 -5.36 7.92
N PRO A 88 -20.41 -4.56 8.10
CA PRO A 88 -20.43 -3.34 8.91
C PRO A 88 -21.37 -2.28 8.32
N GLU A 89 -21.70 -2.34 7.04
CA GLU A 89 -22.73 -1.52 6.40
C GLU A 89 -24.17 -1.87 6.82
N LEU A 90 -24.43 -3.07 7.35
CA LEU A 90 -25.79 -3.53 7.69
C LEU A 90 -26.09 -3.50 9.20
N VAL A 91 -25.07 -3.50 10.07
CA VAL A 91 -25.26 -3.67 11.52
C VAL A 91 -26.22 -2.65 12.16
N VAL A 92 -26.28 -1.43 11.62
CA VAL A 92 -27.19 -0.38 12.11
C VAL A 92 -28.64 -0.71 11.75
N ALA A 93 -28.89 -1.14 10.51
CA ALA A 93 -30.21 -1.53 10.06
C ALA A 93 -30.70 -2.79 10.79
N GLU A 94 -29.82 -3.78 10.98
CA GLU A 94 -30.11 -4.98 11.77
C GLU A 94 -30.46 -4.61 13.22
N GLY A 95 -29.67 -3.74 13.86
CA GLY A 95 -29.92 -3.25 15.22
C GLY A 95 -31.28 -2.56 15.38
N ALA A 96 -31.68 -1.72 14.41
CA ALA A 96 -32.99 -1.06 14.43
C ALA A 96 -34.16 -2.06 14.32
N LEU A 97 -34.00 -3.15 13.56
CA LEU A 97 -35.00 -4.22 13.49
C LEU A 97 -35.09 -5.02 14.79
N TYR A 98 -33.98 -5.21 15.51
CA TYR A 98 -34.00 -5.83 16.84
C TYR A 98 -34.66 -4.93 17.89
N ASP A 99 -34.35 -3.63 17.87
CA ASP A 99 -34.90 -2.67 18.83
C ASP A 99 -36.41 -2.47 18.65
N SER A 100 -36.89 -2.37 17.40
CA SER A 100 -38.34 -2.25 17.11
C SER A 100 -39.17 -3.47 17.52
N ARG A 101 -38.53 -4.63 17.72
CA ARG A 101 -39.18 -5.86 18.23
C ARG A 101 -39.12 -5.97 19.75
N ARG A 102 -38.35 -5.09 20.41
CA ARG A 102 -38.30 -5.01 21.86
C ARG A 102 -39.54 -4.24 22.30
N GLU A 103 -40.39 -4.88 23.11
CA GLU A 103 -41.47 -4.17 23.80
C GLU A 103 -40.84 -2.93 24.48
N PRO A 104 -41.31 -1.70 24.18
CA PRO A 104 -40.74 -0.53 24.81
C PRO A 104 -40.86 -0.70 26.32
N PRO A 105 -39.81 -0.39 27.11
CA PRO A 105 -39.96 -0.37 28.56
C PRO A 105 -41.15 0.53 28.86
N SER A 106 -42.12 0.03 29.63
CA SER A 106 -43.24 0.84 30.10
C SER A 106 -42.66 2.11 30.68
N MET A 107 -42.86 3.24 29.98
CA MET A 107 -42.36 4.53 30.43
C MET A 107 -42.99 4.81 31.78
N VAL A 108 -42.22 4.62 32.85
CA VAL A 108 -42.53 5.28 34.11
C VAL A 108 -42.39 6.76 33.77
N SER A 109 -43.52 7.47 33.70
CA SER A 109 -43.52 8.92 33.54
C SER A 109 -42.51 9.51 34.52
N ALA A 110 -41.48 10.16 33.99
CA ALA A 110 -40.63 11.00 34.80
C ALA A 110 -41.52 11.98 35.56
N PRO A 111 -41.27 12.25 36.85
CA PRO A 111 -42.01 13.28 37.58
C PRO A 111 -41.93 14.58 36.79
N PRO A 112 -43.04 15.32 36.62
CA PRO A 112 -43.02 16.55 35.85
C PRO A 112 -42.04 17.52 36.50
N HIS A 113 -40.89 17.75 35.87
CA HIS A 113 -40.16 18.98 36.09
C HIS A 113 -41.06 20.10 35.60
N GLN A 114 -41.49 20.92 36.56
CA GLN A 114 -42.26 22.12 36.30
C GLN A 114 -41.41 23.02 35.40
N ALA A 115 -41.67 22.97 34.10
CA ALA A 115 -41.29 24.04 33.21
C ALA A 115 -42.12 25.25 33.62
N THR A 116 -41.48 26.20 34.30
CA THR A 116 -42.04 27.52 34.54
C THR A 116 -42.23 28.20 33.18
N LEU A 117 -43.43 28.05 32.61
CA LEU A 117 -43.84 28.74 31.39
C LEU A 117 -43.91 30.24 31.68
N GLY A 118 -42.90 30.97 31.21
CA GLY A 118 -43.04 32.40 30.92
C GLY A 118 -44.11 32.57 29.84
N SER A 119 -45.32 32.90 30.26
CA SER A 119 -46.44 33.19 29.39
C SER A 119 -46.23 34.55 28.72
N THR A 120 -45.92 34.55 27.42
CA THR A 120 -46.27 35.65 26.53
C THR A 120 -47.15 35.10 25.42
N LEU A 121 -48.45 35.29 25.61
CA LEU A 121 -49.51 35.10 24.63
C LEU A 121 -49.30 36.01 23.41
N VAL A 122 -49.14 35.45 22.22
CA VAL A 122 -49.52 36.10 20.96
C VAL A 122 -50.34 35.09 20.14
N GLY A 123 -51.47 35.57 19.65
CA GLY A 123 -52.67 34.80 19.33
C GLY A 123 -52.64 33.92 18.09
N ALA A 124 -53.67 33.08 18.07
CA ALA A 124 -54.01 32.04 17.12
C ALA A 124 -54.10 32.47 15.65
N GLY A 125 -53.57 31.60 14.78
CA GLY A 125 -54.02 31.40 13.41
C GLY A 125 -54.09 29.90 13.13
N ALA A 126 -55.30 29.36 13.01
CA ALA A 126 -55.53 27.96 12.69
C ALA A 126 -55.07 27.66 11.25
N GLY A 127 -54.11 26.74 11.10
CA GLY A 127 -53.61 26.25 9.82
C GLY A 127 -53.50 24.73 9.81
N GLN A 128 -54.28 24.11 8.92
CA GLN A 128 -54.33 22.70 8.53
C GLN A 128 -52.94 22.00 8.51
N PRO A 129 -52.82 20.71 8.92
CA PRO A 129 -51.58 19.96 8.71
C PRO A 129 -51.33 19.71 7.21
N PRO A 130 -50.10 19.91 6.69
CA PRO A 130 -49.76 19.58 5.31
C PRO A 130 -49.72 18.07 5.08
N GLY A 131 -50.24 17.66 3.92
CA GLY A 131 -50.41 16.27 3.51
C GLY A 131 -49.11 15.49 3.29
N VAL A 132 -49.24 14.18 3.45
CA VAL A 132 -48.25 13.14 3.15
C VAL A 132 -47.73 13.27 1.70
N PRO A 133 -46.41 13.29 1.45
CA PRO A 133 -45.88 13.25 0.10
C PRO A 133 -46.07 11.85 -0.51
N THR A 134 -46.86 11.77 -1.58
CA THR A 134 -47.01 10.59 -2.43
C THR A 134 -45.83 10.49 -3.39
N TRP A 135 -45.09 9.38 -3.34
CA TRP A 135 -44.01 9.09 -4.29
C TRP A 135 -44.57 8.72 -5.67
N PRO A 136 -44.04 9.28 -6.78
CA PRO A 136 -44.43 8.85 -8.12
C PRO A 136 -43.84 7.47 -8.47
N GLY A 137 -44.66 6.63 -9.09
CA GLY A 137 -44.29 5.28 -9.56
C GLY A 137 -43.24 5.28 -10.68
N PRO A 138 -42.75 4.08 -11.07
CA PRO A 138 -41.57 3.92 -11.91
C PRO A 138 -41.79 4.49 -13.32
N ALA A 139 -40.86 5.35 -13.75
CA ALA A 139 -40.83 5.93 -15.09
C ALA A 139 -40.48 4.86 -16.15
N THR A 140 -41.20 4.89 -17.27
CA THR A 140 -40.94 4.12 -18.48
C THR A 140 -39.56 4.44 -19.08
N PRO A 141 -38.84 3.47 -19.65
CA PRO A 141 -37.52 3.69 -20.23
C PRO A 141 -37.60 4.58 -21.50
N ILE A 142 -36.82 5.65 -21.51
CA ILE A 142 -36.60 6.50 -22.68
C ILE A 142 -35.68 5.75 -23.64
N ALA A 143 -36.12 5.59 -24.89
CA ALA A 143 -35.33 5.03 -25.98
C ALA A 143 -34.16 5.97 -26.33
N VAL A 144 -32.94 5.45 -26.24
CA VAL A 144 -31.72 6.16 -26.67
C VAL A 144 -31.62 6.10 -28.20
N PRO A 145 -31.49 7.22 -28.93
CA PRO A 145 -31.25 7.17 -30.37
C PRO A 145 -29.85 6.63 -30.65
N GLN A 146 -29.76 5.59 -31.47
CA GLN A 146 -28.50 5.07 -32.00
C GLN A 146 -27.85 6.13 -32.90
N ALA A 147 -26.66 6.61 -32.52
CA ALA A 147 -25.83 7.44 -33.37
C ALA A 147 -25.34 6.60 -34.56
N ALA A 148 -25.70 7.04 -35.76
CA ALA A 148 -25.34 6.41 -37.01
C ALA A 148 -23.82 6.39 -37.20
N ALA A 149 -23.29 5.19 -37.45
CA ALA A 149 -21.92 4.98 -37.92
C ALA A 149 -21.74 5.67 -39.29
N THR A 150 -20.91 6.70 -39.33
CA THR A 150 -20.39 7.24 -40.58
C THR A 150 -18.96 6.73 -40.76
N GLY A 151 -18.82 5.75 -41.66
CA GLY A 151 -17.52 5.30 -42.11
C GLY A 151 -16.82 6.39 -42.91
N ARG A 152 -15.53 6.60 -42.64
CA ARG A 152 -14.63 7.29 -43.56
C ARG A 152 -13.28 6.57 -43.63
N SER A 153 -12.87 6.40 -44.87
CA SER A 153 -11.84 5.54 -45.42
C SER A 153 -10.39 5.91 -45.05
N ALA A 154 -9.54 4.88 -45.10
CA ALA A 154 -8.09 4.92 -44.96
C ALA A 154 -7.36 5.82 -45.98
N ARG A 155 -6.31 6.53 -45.52
CA ARG A 155 -4.92 6.39 -46.03
C ARG A 155 -3.93 7.31 -45.30
N ALA A 156 -2.87 6.68 -44.82
CA ALA A 156 -1.48 7.11 -44.64
C ALA A 156 -1.13 8.62 -44.62
N ARG A 157 -0.40 9.02 -43.56
CA ARG A 157 0.85 9.79 -43.71
C ARG A 157 1.70 9.76 -42.44
N THR A 158 2.89 9.20 -42.61
CA THR A 158 4.08 9.26 -41.74
C THR A 158 4.59 10.69 -41.56
N GLY A 159 5.17 10.98 -40.39
CA GLY A 159 6.20 12.01 -40.25
C GLY A 159 6.04 12.94 -39.05
N TRP A 160 6.80 12.66 -37.98
CA TRP A 160 7.48 13.56 -37.03
C TRP A 160 6.76 14.83 -36.54
N LEU A 161 6.72 15.00 -35.22
CA LEU A 161 7.47 16.06 -34.52
C LEU A 161 7.47 15.81 -33.01
N ALA A 162 8.62 15.33 -32.53
CA ALA A 162 9.08 15.57 -31.17
C ALA A 162 9.40 17.07 -31.03
N ALA A 163 8.83 17.73 -30.02
CA ALA A 163 9.28 18.97 -29.36
C ALA A 163 8.07 19.74 -28.81
N ALA A 164 7.56 19.32 -27.65
CA ALA A 164 6.68 20.17 -26.82
C ALA A 164 6.53 19.69 -25.36
N ALA A 165 6.97 18.47 -25.02
CA ALA A 165 6.78 17.91 -23.67
C ALA A 165 7.95 18.18 -22.68
N LEU A 166 9.04 18.84 -23.12
CA LEU A 166 10.23 19.05 -22.28
C LEU A 166 10.28 20.40 -21.55
N LEU A 167 9.31 21.30 -21.74
CA LEU A 167 9.33 22.62 -21.10
C LEU A 167 8.38 22.79 -19.90
N ILE A 168 7.47 21.84 -19.64
CA ILE A 168 6.56 21.91 -18.48
C ILE A 168 7.12 21.15 -17.25
N LEU A 169 8.03 20.19 -17.46
CA LEU A 169 8.68 19.45 -16.37
C LEU A 169 9.85 20.22 -15.69
N PHE A 170 10.37 21.28 -16.30
CA PHE A 170 11.47 22.08 -15.71
C PHE A 170 11.01 23.23 -14.82
N VAL A 171 9.76 23.71 -14.96
CA VAL A 171 9.26 24.83 -14.14
C VAL A 171 8.68 24.33 -12.82
N ALA A 172 8.15 23.10 -12.76
CA ALA A 172 7.61 22.50 -11.53
C ALA A 172 8.70 21.94 -10.59
N SER A 173 9.89 21.60 -11.10
CA SER A 173 11.01 21.14 -10.25
C SER A 173 11.81 22.28 -9.61
N ALA A 174 11.83 23.47 -10.24
CA ALA A 174 12.56 24.62 -9.71
C ALA A 174 11.84 25.36 -8.57
N THR A 175 10.52 25.21 -8.41
CA THR A 175 9.77 25.90 -7.35
C THR A 175 9.79 25.15 -6.01
N VAL A 176 9.94 23.83 -6.01
CA VAL A 176 9.98 23.02 -4.78
C VAL A 176 11.38 23.03 -4.13
N PHE A 177 12.45 23.16 -4.92
CA PHE A 177 13.83 23.20 -4.42
C PHE A 177 14.16 24.52 -3.67
N ALA A 178 13.45 25.62 -3.95
CA ALA A 178 13.73 26.92 -3.33
C ALA A 178 13.07 27.11 -1.95
N ILE A 179 12.08 26.30 -1.58
CA ILE A 179 11.37 26.43 -0.29
C ILE A 179 12.03 25.60 0.81
N PHE A 180 12.75 24.52 0.47
CA PHE A 180 13.41 23.65 1.45
C PHE A 180 14.79 24.14 1.93
N ASN A 181 15.43 25.10 1.24
CA ASN A 181 16.82 25.50 1.53
C ASN A 181 16.97 26.84 2.27
N SER A 182 15.90 27.40 2.85
CA SER A 182 15.95 28.72 3.52
C SER A 182 15.60 28.72 5.01
N ARG A 183 15.80 27.60 5.70
CA ARG A 183 15.87 27.59 7.17
C ARG A 183 17.00 26.70 7.61
N GLU A 184 18.18 27.29 7.77
CA GLU A 184 19.13 26.96 8.84
C GLU A 184 20.28 28.00 8.69
N ALA A 185 20.00 29.22 9.14
CA ALA A 185 21.02 30.19 9.50
C ALA A 185 20.94 30.39 11.01
N ASP A 186 22.11 30.51 11.62
CA ASP A 186 22.45 30.75 13.02
C ASP A 186 22.35 29.57 14.01
N ARG A 187 23.53 29.01 14.30
CA ARG A 187 24.13 29.14 15.63
C ARG A 187 25.66 29.00 15.58
N ASP A 188 26.32 30.10 15.93
CA ASP A 188 27.74 30.18 16.28
C ASP A 188 28.11 29.32 17.49
N GLY A 189 29.37 28.87 17.55
CA GLY A 189 29.93 28.20 18.71
C GLY A 189 31.35 27.65 18.54
N GLU A 190 32.31 28.56 18.46
CA GLU A 190 33.74 28.47 18.84
C GLU A 190 34.48 27.12 19.10
N ARG A 191 35.64 27.05 18.43
CA ARG A 191 37.01 26.77 18.95
C ARG A 191 37.44 25.31 19.19
N GLY A 192 38.54 24.95 18.52
CA GLY A 192 39.44 23.88 18.95
C GLY A 192 40.26 23.27 17.81
N SER A 193 41.22 24.02 17.29
CA SER A 193 42.32 23.43 16.50
C SER A 193 43.32 22.89 17.50
N ASP A 194 43.47 21.57 17.59
CA ASP A 194 44.64 20.95 18.19
C ASP A 194 45.10 19.74 17.36
N THR A 195 46.38 19.81 17.05
CA THR A 195 47.18 18.90 16.26
C THR A 195 47.31 17.53 16.92
N ALA A 196 47.35 16.50 16.08
CA ALA A 196 47.52 15.09 16.41
C ALA A 196 48.64 14.78 17.42
N THR A 197 48.39 13.81 18.29
CA THR A 197 49.42 12.87 18.77
C THR A 197 48.88 11.45 18.73
N SER A 198 49.52 10.67 17.86
CA SER A 198 49.38 9.24 17.65
C SER A 198 49.78 8.46 18.89
N ILE A 199 48.90 7.55 19.35
CA ILE A 199 49.32 6.26 19.91
C ILE A 199 48.34 5.19 19.40
N ALA A 200 48.89 4.27 18.63
CA ALA A 200 48.21 3.13 18.03
C ALA A 200 47.68 2.15 19.09
N GLY A 201 46.38 1.89 19.06
CA GLY A 201 45.79 0.60 19.41
C GLY A 201 45.13 0.06 18.15
N MET A 202 45.61 -1.06 17.61
CA MET A 202 44.98 -1.76 16.49
C MET A 202 43.60 -2.27 16.89
N VAL A 203 42.59 -1.44 16.68
CA VAL A 203 41.25 -1.91 16.36
C VAL A 203 41.09 -1.62 14.88
N SER A 204 41.08 -2.67 14.07
CA SER A 204 40.76 -2.56 12.64
C SER A 204 39.48 -1.72 12.52
N PRO A 205 39.42 -0.66 11.70
CA PRO A 205 38.19 0.11 11.58
C PRO A 205 37.11 -0.86 11.10
N SER A 206 36.13 -1.14 11.97
CA SER A 206 34.87 -1.73 11.54
C SER A 206 34.40 -0.85 10.39
N ALA A 207 34.31 -1.42 9.19
CA ALA A 207 33.87 -0.70 8.01
C ALA A 207 32.61 0.09 8.39
N SER A 208 32.71 1.41 8.32
CA SER A 208 31.57 2.27 8.62
C SER A 208 30.72 2.31 7.37
N TYR A 209 29.58 1.62 7.39
CA TYR A 209 28.67 1.59 6.27
C TYR A 209 27.80 2.85 6.25
N PRO A 210 27.34 3.31 5.08
CA PRO A 210 26.41 4.42 4.99
C PRO A 210 25.15 4.17 5.84
N PRO A 211 24.52 5.20 6.42
CA PRO A 211 23.22 5.07 7.07
C PRO A 211 22.20 4.42 6.12
N GLY A 212 21.36 3.53 6.66
CA GLY A 212 20.38 2.78 5.87
C GLY A 212 20.95 1.57 5.13
N VAL A 213 22.14 1.09 5.50
CA VAL A 213 22.71 -0.19 5.05
C VAL A 213 22.88 -1.11 6.25
N ASP A 214 22.31 -2.32 6.17
CA ASP A 214 22.62 -3.40 7.12
C ASP A 214 23.80 -4.24 6.57
N PRO A 215 24.96 -4.29 7.26
CA PRO A 215 26.11 -5.08 6.84
C PRO A 215 25.81 -6.57 6.63
N CYS A 216 24.81 -7.12 7.33
CA CYS A 216 24.43 -8.51 7.21
C CYS A 216 23.94 -8.82 5.79
N LEU A 217 23.20 -7.91 5.17
CA LEU A 217 22.63 -8.09 3.83
C LEU A 217 23.70 -8.09 2.73
N LEU A 218 24.86 -7.50 2.97
CA LEU A 218 25.84 -7.26 1.90
C LEU A 218 26.37 -8.57 1.28
N GLY A 219 26.50 -8.51 -0.05
CA GLY A 219 26.99 -9.58 -0.90
C GLY A 219 25.89 -10.45 -1.51
N PRO A 220 26.31 -11.53 -2.21
CA PRO A 220 25.41 -12.39 -2.96
C PRO A 220 24.69 -13.42 -2.07
N TRP A 221 23.40 -13.57 -2.33
CA TRP A 221 22.48 -14.51 -1.72
C TRP A 221 21.77 -15.30 -2.81
N ARG A 222 21.48 -16.57 -2.57
CA ARG A 222 20.71 -17.41 -3.48
C ARG A 222 19.46 -17.91 -2.79
N SER A 223 18.29 -17.69 -3.39
CA SER A 223 17.06 -18.27 -2.86
C SER A 223 17.08 -19.79 -2.96
N VAL A 224 16.71 -20.45 -1.86
CA VAL A 224 16.60 -21.90 -1.73
C VAL A 224 15.14 -22.36 -1.58
N SER A 225 14.26 -21.43 -1.25
CA SER A 225 12.82 -21.60 -1.36
C SER A 225 12.19 -20.24 -1.64
N SER A 226 11.14 -20.24 -2.44
CA SER A 226 10.32 -19.06 -2.68
C SER A 226 8.85 -19.43 -2.71
N GLU A 227 8.04 -18.55 -2.15
CA GLU A 227 6.60 -18.57 -2.18
C GLU A 227 6.12 -17.22 -2.72
N GLN A 228 5.19 -17.22 -3.66
CA GLN A 228 4.62 -16.00 -4.22
C GLN A 228 3.13 -16.18 -4.48
N GLN A 229 2.35 -15.15 -4.23
CA GLN A 229 0.95 -15.10 -4.63
C GLN A 229 0.83 -14.49 -6.01
N VAL A 230 0.19 -15.19 -6.92
CA VAL A 230 -0.06 -14.70 -8.28
C VAL A 230 -1.54 -14.90 -8.59
N GLU A 231 -2.17 -13.82 -9.01
CA GLU A 231 -3.52 -13.87 -9.57
C GLU A 231 -3.47 -14.59 -10.92
N VAL A 232 -4.29 -15.63 -11.06
CA VAL A 232 -4.48 -16.37 -12.30
C VAL A 232 -5.83 -15.97 -12.91
N GLU A 233 -6.50 -16.90 -13.60
CA GLU A 233 -7.79 -16.63 -14.23
C GLU A 233 -8.90 -16.25 -13.21
N ASN A 234 -9.79 -15.33 -13.60
CA ASN A 234 -11.01 -14.97 -12.87
C ASN A 234 -10.80 -14.41 -11.44
N GLY A 235 -9.62 -13.86 -11.14
CA GLY A 235 -9.32 -13.32 -9.80
C GLY A 235 -8.95 -14.38 -8.77
N ASP A 236 -8.77 -15.64 -9.19
CA ASP A 236 -8.24 -16.68 -8.31
C ASP A 236 -6.77 -16.34 -8.00
N VAL A 237 -6.42 -16.20 -6.73
CA VAL A 237 -5.03 -16.00 -6.29
C VAL A 237 -4.46 -17.34 -5.85
N LEU A 238 -3.38 -17.79 -6.50
CA LEU A 238 -2.71 -19.04 -6.16
C LEU A 238 -1.36 -18.76 -5.49
N VAL A 239 -1.03 -19.61 -4.53
CA VAL A 239 0.28 -19.65 -3.88
C VAL A 239 1.21 -20.55 -4.69
N PHE A 240 2.22 -19.95 -5.31
CA PHE A 240 3.24 -20.62 -6.09
C PHE A 240 4.48 -20.88 -5.23
N VAL A 241 4.80 -22.15 -5.01
CA VAL A 241 5.96 -22.57 -4.23
C VAL A 241 7.00 -23.19 -5.16
N GLY A 242 8.28 -22.87 -4.93
CA GLY A 242 9.36 -23.50 -5.65
C GLY A 242 10.70 -23.42 -4.92
N PRO A 243 11.72 -24.11 -5.45
CA PRO A 243 13.03 -24.21 -4.83
C PRO A 243 13.90 -22.95 -5.00
N GLY A 244 13.34 -21.84 -5.50
CA GLY A 244 14.07 -20.59 -5.72
C GLY A 244 15.08 -20.65 -6.87
N GLY A 245 16.28 -20.14 -6.62
CA GLY A 245 17.38 -20.00 -7.57
C GLY A 245 17.69 -18.57 -7.98
N THR A 246 16.92 -17.58 -7.51
CA THR A 246 17.21 -16.15 -7.69
C THR A 246 18.49 -15.81 -6.95
N VAL A 247 19.43 -15.13 -7.61
CA VAL A 247 20.60 -14.57 -6.94
C VAL A 247 20.35 -13.10 -6.66
N VAL A 248 20.44 -12.70 -5.40
CA VAL A 248 20.24 -11.32 -4.92
C VAL A 248 21.57 -10.80 -4.38
N ASP A 249 22.08 -9.71 -4.93
CA ASP A 249 23.38 -9.12 -4.53
C ASP A 249 23.16 -7.72 -3.99
N PHE A 250 23.30 -7.54 -2.67
CA PHE A 250 23.21 -6.23 -2.01
C PHE A 250 24.59 -5.59 -1.92
N ARG A 251 24.69 -4.33 -2.35
CA ARG A 251 25.95 -3.57 -2.34
C ARG A 251 25.91 -2.43 -1.34
N ALA A 252 27.10 -1.99 -0.93
CA ALA A 252 27.27 -0.90 0.03
C ALA A 252 26.91 0.48 -0.54
N ASP A 253 26.82 0.61 -1.86
CA ASP A 253 26.37 1.81 -2.58
C ASP A 253 24.83 1.92 -2.66
N LYS A 254 24.12 1.12 -1.87
CA LYS A 254 22.65 1.04 -1.84
C LYS A 254 22.04 0.53 -3.14
N THR A 255 22.78 -0.24 -3.95
CA THR A 255 22.19 -0.98 -5.08
C THR A 255 21.96 -2.44 -4.71
N VAL A 256 20.84 -3.00 -5.19
CA VAL A 256 20.55 -4.42 -5.11
C VAL A 256 20.21 -4.95 -6.50
N THR A 257 20.80 -6.09 -6.86
CA THR A 257 20.51 -6.75 -8.15
C THR A 257 19.87 -8.11 -7.90
N TYR A 258 18.75 -8.36 -8.57
CA TYR A 258 18.09 -9.66 -8.64
C TYR A 258 18.37 -10.29 -10.00
N ASN A 259 18.97 -11.47 -9.99
CA ASN A 259 19.26 -12.25 -11.19
C ASN A 259 18.39 -13.51 -11.22
N TYR A 260 17.48 -13.57 -12.18
CA TYR A 260 16.52 -14.64 -12.35
C TYR A 260 16.92 -15.68 -13.42
N SER A 261 18.10 -15.53 -14.04
CA SER A 261 18.53 -16.32 -15.21
C SER A 261 18.54 -17.84 -14.99
N ALA A 262 18.81 -18.29 -13.76
CA ALA A 262 18.91 -19.71 -13.39
C ALA A 262 17.80 -20.16 -12.42
N THR A 263 16.67 -19.44 -12.34
CA THR A 263 15.57 -19.83 -11.45
C THR A 263 14.85 -21.07 -11.96
N LYS A 264 14.44 -21.92 -11.02
CA LYS A 264 13.58 -23.07 -11.30
C LYS A 264 12.11 -22.62 -11.26
N PRO A 265 11.20 -23.32 -11.95
CA PRO A 265 9.78 -22.97 -11.91
C PRO A 265 9.21 -23.08 -10.50
N ASN A 266 8.44 -22.08 -10.08
CA ASN A 266 7.51 -22.23 -8.96
C ASN A 266 6.21 -22.82 -9.48
N THR A 267 5.55 -23.64 -8.68
CA THR A 267 4.36 -24.39 -9.10
C THR A 267 3.19 -24.15 -8.16
N ALA A 268 1.98 -24.13 -8.71
CA ALA A 268 0.73 -24.14 -7.98
C ALA A 268 -0.25 -25.11 -8.64
N LYS A 269 -1.14 -25.71 -7.84
CA LYS A 269 -2.22 -26.54 -8.36
C LYS A 269 -3.55 -25.95 -7.95
N HIS A 270 -4.45 -25.80 -8.91
CA HIS A 270 -5.83 -25.41 -8.66
C HIS A 270 -6.76 -26.28 -9.48
N LYS A 271 -7.61 -27.04 -8.79
CA LYS A 271 -8.46 -28.08 -9.38
C LYS A 271 -7.57 -29.09 -10.15
N SER A 272 -7.92 -29.41 -11.40
CA SER A 272 -7.14 -30.30 -12.27
C SER A 272 -6.13 -29.56 -13.17
N VAL A 273 -5.82 -28.29 -12.85
CA VAL A 273 -4.91 -27.47 -13.63
C VAL A 273 -3.63 -27.24 -12.83
N GLU A 274 -2.50 -27.50 -13.48
CA GLU A 274 -1.18 -27.17 -12.98
C GLU A 274 -0.74 -25.82 -13.55
N TRP A 275 -0.27 -24.94 -12.67
CA TRP A 275 0.27 -23.65 -13.04
C TRP A 275 1.75 -23.59 -12.69
N THR A 276 2.55 -22.96 -13.55
CA THR A 276 3.97 -22.73 -13.26
C THR A 276 4.34 -21.28 -13.53
N VAL A 277 5.10 -20.66 -12.63
CA VAL A 277 5.71 -19.33 -12.84
C VAL A 277 7.22 -19.51 -13.01
N ILE A 278 7.76 -18.88 -14.05
CA ILE A 278 9.19 -18.90 -14.36
C ILE A 278 9.67 -17.45 -14.49
N LEU A 279 10.65 -17.08 -13.67
CA LEU A 279 11.26 -15.75 -13.69
C LEU A 279 12.51 -15.76 -14.58
N ARG A 280 12.73 -14.73 -15.39
CA ARG A 280 13.95 -14.59 -16.23
C ARG A 280 14.41 -13.14 -16.26
N GLY A 281 15.65 -12.89 -16.69
CA GLY A 281 16.22 -11.55 -16.77
C GLY A 281 16.81 -11.04 -15.46
N THR A 282 17.00 -9.73 -15.37
CA THR A 282 17.59 -9.03 -14.23
C THR A 282 16.78 -7.81 -13.80
N LEU A 283 16.77 -7.54 -12.50
CA LEU A 283 16.16 -6.34 -11.91
C LEU A 283 17.23 -5.68 -11.03
N THR A 284 17.37 -4.38 -11.13
CA THR A 284 18.26 -3.59 -10.28
C THR A 284 17.48 -2.47 -9.63
N ASP A 285 17.56 -2.40 -8.31
CA ASP A 285 16.88 -1.42 -7.50
C ASP A 285 17.91 -0.62 -6.68
N HIS A 286 17.53 0.59 -6.31
CA HIS A 286 18.11 1.25 -5.15
C HIS A 286 17.42 0.70 -3.91
N TYR A 287 18.15 0.49 -2.81
CA TYR A 287 17.57 0.02 -1.55
C TYR A 287 18.01 0.86 -0.36
N GLU A 288 17.13 0.99 0.61
CA GLU A 288 17.43 1.61 1.89
C GLU A 288 16.74 0.87 3.04
N ILE A 289 17.46 0.69 4.15
CA ILE A 289 16.91 0.15 5.38
C ILE A 289 16.32 1.27 6.23
N ARG A 290 15.02 1.19 6.52
CA ARG A 290 14.32 2.07 7.47
C ARG A 290 13.44 1.21 8.37
N ASP A 291 13.52 1.42 9.68
CA ASP A 291 12.72 0.68 10.68
C ASP A 291 12.77 -0.85 10.53
N GLY A 292 13.95 -1.40 10.20
CA GLY A 292 14.14 -2.85 10.02
C GLY A 292 13.51 -3.42 8.74
N ARG A 293 13.15 -2.59 7.76
CA ARG A 293 12.58 -3.00 6.48
C ARG A 293 13.44 -2.53 5.32
N ILE A 294 13.52 -3.33 4.26
CA ILE A 294 14.12 -2.95 2.98
C ILE A 294 13.07 -2.17 2.19
N PHE A 295 13.38 -0.93 1.83
CA PHE A 295 12.62 -0.17 0.84
C PHE A 295 13.41 -0.17 -0.45
N SER A 296 12.78 -0.56 -1.54
CA SER A 296 13.43 -0.59 -2.85
C SER A 296 12.69 0.28 -3.86
N ASP A 297 13.44 0.90 -4.77
CA ASP A 297 12.92 1.59 -5.93
C ASP A 297 13.65 1.14 -7.20
N THR A 298 12.88 0.79 -8.24
CA THR A 298 13.46 0.23 -9.45
C THR A 298 14.31 1.24 -10.19
N ILE A 299 15.57 0.88 -10.44
CA ILE A 299 16.46 1.62 -11.33
C ILE A 299 16.26 1.11 -12.77
N ARG A 300 16.29 -0.21 -12.95
CA ARG A 300 16.19 -0.85 -14.26
C ARG A 300 15.71 -2.29 -14.15
N SER A 301 14.84 -2.69 -15.07
CA SER A 301 14.42 -4.08 -15.21
C SER A 301 14.40 -4.53 -16.67
N ASP A 302 14.92 -5.72 -16.92
CA ASP A 302 14.58 -6.56 -18.09
C ASP A 302 13.95 -7.89 -17.64
N ALA A 303 13.57 -7.97 -16.36
CA ALA A 303 13.05 -9.20 -15.77
C ALA A 303 11.62 -9.47 -16.22
N THR A 304 11.30 -10.75 -16.42
CA THR A 304 9.98 -11.21 -16.86
C THR A 304 9.47 -12.34 -15.98
N SER A 305 8.17 -12.38 -15.79
CA SER A 305 7.44 -13.47 -15.15
C SER A 305 6.57 -14.15 -16.19
N THR A 306 6.90 -15.41 -16.53
CA THR A 306 6.14 -16.23 -17.47
C THR A 306 5.26 -17.19 -16.70
N LEU A 307 3.95 -17.13 -16.94
CA LEU A 307 2.98 -18.07 -16.40
C LEU A 307 2.63 -19.11 -17.46
N ASN A 308 2.69 -20.38 -17.09
CA ASN A 308 2.24 -21.50 -17.91
C ASN A 308 1.09 -22.22 -17.25
N ARG A 309 0.21 -22.80 -18.06
CA ARG A 309 -0.93 -23.62 -17.68
C ARG A 309 -0.79 -25.00 -18.30
N ASN A 310 -0.74 -26.04 -17.49
CA ASN A 310 -0.52 -27.43 -17.91
C ASN A 310 0.70 -27.58 -18.84
N GLY A 311 1.78 -26.84 -18.55
CA GLY A 311 3.00 -26.82 -19.35
C GLY A 311 2.95 -25.98 -20.63
N GLN A 312 1.81 -25.36 -20.97
CA GLN A 312 1.70 -24.44 -22.11
C GLN A 312 1.76 -22.99 -21.68
N PHE A 313 2.38 -22.14 -22.50
CA PHE A 313 2.43 -20.70 -22.30
C PHE A 313 1.02 -20.11 -22.13
N TYR A 314 0.83 -19.31 -21.08
CA TYR A 314 -0.42 -18.60 -20.82
C TYR A 314 -0.23 -17.09 -21.00
N ASN A 315 0.66 -16.47 -20.23
CA ASN A 315 1.05 -15.07 -20.39
C ASN A 315 2.48 -14.81 -19.90
N VAL A 316 2.99 -13.63 -20.25
CA VAL A 316 4.24 -13.07 -19.72
C VAL A 316 4.00 -11.63 -19.34
N VAL A 317 4.59 -11.22 -18.22
CA VAL A 317 4.61 -9.83 -17.77
C VAL A 317 6.05 -9.40 -17.49
N THR A 318 6.35 -8.13 -17.72
CA THR A 318 7.59 -7.52 -17.25
C THR A 318 7.48 -7.25 -15.76
N ILE A 319 8.54 -7.53 -15.01
CA ILE A 319 8.62 -7.22 -13.59
C ILE A 319 9.13 -5.79 -13.49
N GLU A 320 8.23 -4.85 -13.28
CA GLU A 320 8.57 -3.51 -12.83
C GLU A 320 8.66 -3.60 -11.31
N GLY A 321 9.81 -3.30 -10.70
CA GLY A 321 9.95 -3.44 -9.26
C GLY A 321 9.08 -2.40 -8.56
N ASP A 322 8.00 -2.86 -7.99
CA ASP A 322 7.11 -2.06 -7.17
C ASP A 322 7.89 -1.54 -5.96
N SER A 323 7.63 -0.29 -5.55
CA SER A 323 8.18 0.25 -4.30
C SER A 323 7.52 -0.41 -3.10
N VAL A 324 7.93 -1.65 -2.81
CA VAL A 324 7.43 -2.44 -1.68
C VAL A 324 8.40 -2.38 -0.51
N SER A 325 7.84 -2.16 0.68
CA SER A 325 8.61 -2.34 1.91
C SER A 325 8.63 -3.81 2.28
N THR A 326 9.82 -4.35 2.43
CA THR A 326 10.04 -5.78 2.62
C THR A 326 10.65 -6.03 3.98
N GLU A 327 10.02 -6.90 4.77
CA GLU A 327 10.60 -7.37 6.03
C GLU A 327 11.76 -8.31 5.72
N TYR A 328 12.78 -8.28 6.57
CA TYR A 328 13.86 -9.22 6.46
C TYR A 328 14.36 -9.67 7.83
N VAL A 329 14.85 -10.91 7.86
CA VAL A 329 15.61 -11.44 9.00
C VAL A 329 16.92 -11.98 8.44
N CYS A 330 18.01 -11.33 8.79
CA CYS A 330 19.36 -11.72 8.38
C CYS A 330 20.13 -12.30 9.58
N SER A 331 20.59 -13.53 9.46
CA SER A 331 21.36 -14.21 10.50
C SER A 331 22.39 -15.14 9.89
N GLY A 332 23.66 -14.73 9.92
CA GLY A 332 24.79 -15.51 9.42
C GLY A 332 24.70 -15.78 7.92
N ASP A 333 24.43 -17.03 7.55
CA ASP A 333 24.32 -17.51 6.17
C ASP A 333 22.87 -17.60 5.67
N THR A 334 21.90 -17.19 6.50
CA THR A 334 20.48 -17.28 6.21
C THR A 334 19.88 -15.88 6.15
N LEU A 335 19.14 -15.62 5.08
CA LEU A 335 18.34 -14.42 4.89
C LEU A 335 16.91 -14.82 4.56
N ILE A 336 15.95 -14.28 5.30
CA ILE A 336 14.52 -14.43 4.98
C ILE A 336 14.03 -13.06 4.56
N ILE A 337 13.34 -12.99 3.44
CA ILE A 337 12.74 -11.78 2.89
C ILE A 337 11.23 -12.03 2.77
N THR A 338 10.41 -11.09 3.25
CA THR A 338 8.94 -11.21 3.24
C THR A 338 8.32 -9.89 2.84
N ALA A 339 7.69 -9.86 1.68
CA ALA A 339 6.92 -8.73 1.19
C ALA A 339 5.44 -9.00 1.48
N ALA A 340 4.99 -8.53 2.65
CA ALA A 340 3.61 -8.68 3.13
C ALA A 340 3.03 -10.09 2.87
N ASP A 341 1.91 -10.18 2.16
CA ASP A 341 1.27 -11.42 1.74
C ASP A 341 1.69 -11.90 0.35
N SER A 342 2.38 -11.09 -0.45
CA SER A 342 2.60 -11.39 -1.86
C SER A 342 3.82 -12.27 -2.14
N TYR A 343 4.86 -12.22 -1.30
CA TYR A 343 6.10 -12.95 -1.54
C TYR A 343 6.86 -13.25 -0.26
N SER A 344 7.36 -14.48 -0.14
CA SER A 344 8.37 -14.83 0.84
C SER A 344 9.49 -15.67 0.21
N SER A 345 10.71 -15.48 0.68
CA SER A 345 11.86 -16.20 0.16
C SER A 345 12.89 -16.42 1.24
N ARG A 346 13.42 -17.64 1.28
CA ARG A 346 14.57 -17.98 2.11
C ARG A 346 15.78 -18.06 1.19
N LEU A 347 16.83 -17.34 1.55
CA LEU A 347 18.08 -17.27 0.82
C LEU A 347 19.23 -17.76 1.69
N GLN A 348 20.23 -18.33 1.02
CA GLN A 348 21.50 -18.73 1.59
C GLN A 348 22.64 -17.91 0.97
N ARG A 349 23.67 -17.60 1.76
CA ARG A 349 24.82 -16.84 1.28
C ARG A 349 25.57 -17.63 0.20
N VAL A 350 25.87 -16.99 -0.93
CA VAL A 350 26.66 -17.63 -1.98
C VAL A 350 28.13 -17.60 -1.56
N THR A 351 28.68 -18.77 -1.26
CA THR A 351 30.12 -18.91 -1.00
C THR A 351 30.87 -19.09 -2.31
N SER A 352 32.17 -18.81 -2.34
CA SER A 352 32.99 -18.87 -3.57
C SER A 352 32.99 -20.23 -4.28
N THR A 353 32.54 -21.29 -3.61
CA THR A 353 32.41 -22.64 -4.18
C THR A 353 31.20 -22.80 -5.10
N ASP A 354 30.22 -21.88 -5.07
CA ASP A 354 28.97 -21.93 -5.85
C ASP A 354 28.90 -20.91 -7.01
N ALA A 355 30.02 -20.23 -7.33
CA ALA A 355 30.07 -19.31 -8.46
C ALA A 355 30.07 -20.09 -9.79
N PRO A 356 29.23 -19.71 -10.78
CA PRO A 356 29.28 -20.34 -12.10
C PRO A 356 30.67 -20.12 -12.72
N PRO A 357 31.21 -21.11 -13.46
CA PRO A 357 32.52 -20.97 -14.07
C PRO A 357 32.52 -19.79 -15.04
N VAL A 358 33.43 -18.83 -14.78
CA VAL A 358 33.68 -17.71 -15.69
C VAL A 358 34.12 -18.31 -17.04
N PRO A 359 33.47 -17.98 -18.17
CA PRO A 359 33.92 -18.44 -19.47
C PRO A 359 35.32 -17.88 -19.73
N SER A 360 36.31 -18.78 -19.79
CA SER A 360 37.67 -18.48 -20.17
C SER A 360 37.66 -17.94 -21.60
N GLY A 361 37.82 -16.61 -21.74
CA GLY A 361 38.04 -15.98 -23.03
C GLY A 361 39.30 -16.53 -23.66
N SER A 362 39.16 -17.07 -24.87
CA SER A 362 40.30 -17.50 -25.70
C SER A 362 41.23 -16.32 -25.97
N PRO A 363 42.55 -16.50 -25.90
CA PRO A 363 43.49 -15.45 -26.30
C PRO A 363 43.39 -15.22 -27.81
N SER A 364 43.14 -13.96 -28.17
CA SER A 364 43.24 -13.47 -29.54
C SER A 364 44.65 -13.67 -30.07
N THR A 365 44.79 -14.47 -31.12
CA THR A 365 45.95 -14.55 -32.02
C THR A 365 46.04 -13.35 -32.94
#